data_AF-A0A8C5G997-F1
#
_entry.id   AF-A0A8C5G997-F1
#
_cell.length_a   1.000
_cell.length_b   1.000
_cell.length_c   1.000
_cell.angle_alpha   90.00
_cell.angle_beta   90.00
_cell.angle_gamma   90.00
#
_symmetry.space_group_name_H-M   'P 1'
#
loop_
_entity.id
_entity.type
_entity.pdbx_description
1 polymer ?
#
loop_
_entity_poly.entity_id
_entity_poly.type
_entity_poly.pdbx_seq_one_letter_code
_entity_poly.pdbx_strand_id
1 'polypeptide(L)'
;THKIFQRLDALTLKSSKSLVCVFVSVCGSDPPSPQAGLLLDVDGVLVRGGSVLPAARRAVLKLVDRKRRFVLPVVFVTNAGSCQRDRKAQQLSDLLHAQVSPDQVVLSYSPLQNMKSFHDKCVLVCGQGPITDIAHTLGFHRVLSIDQLVEQHPLLDMVDHNRRPETPQLPAIEAIVLFGEPIRWETSLQLLTDVLLSHGRPGLVHAPQPGKQLPVLACNTDLLWMAEAPSPR
;
A
#
# COMPACT_ATOMS: atom_id res chain seq x y z
N THR A 1 -21.78 -1.99 3.28
CA THR A 1 -20.39 -1.61 2.94
C THR A 1 -19.45 -1.75 4.13
N HIS A 2 -19.69 -1.07 5.26
CA HIS A 2 -18.80 -1.14 6.45
C HIS A 2 -18.51 -2.55 7.00
N LYS A 3 -19.52 -3.45 7.04
CA LYS A 3 -19.35 -4.86 7.49
C LYS A 3 -18.58 -5.75 6.51
N ILE A 4 -18.56 -5.40 5.22
CA ILE A 4 -17.81 -6.14 4.19
C ILE A 4 -16.32 -5.83 4.33
N PHE A 5 -15.98 -4.56 4.55
CA PHE A 5 -14.61 -4.12 4.81
C PHE A 5 -14.00 -4.74 6.07
N GLN A 6 -14.73 -4.80 7.20
CA GLN A 6 -14.23 -5.46 8.41
C GLN A 6 -13.93 -6.95 8.24
N ARG A 7 -14.66 -7.66 7.36
CA ARG A 7 -14.38 -9.08 7.04
C ARG A 7 -13.26 -9.23 6.02
N LEU A 8 -13.10 -8.26 5.13
CA LEU A 8 -12.02 -8.23 4.14
C LEU A 8 -10.66 -8.01 4.79
N ASP A 9 -10.58 -7.13 5.79
CA ASP A 9 -9.35 -6.87 6.56
C ASP A 9 -8.77 -8.15 7.19
N ALA A 10 -9.62 -9.13 7.52
CA ALA A 10 -9.19 -10.43 8.04
C ALA A 10 -8.73 -11.44 6.96
N LEU A 11 -9.12 -11.23 5.69
CA LEU A 11 -8.80 -12.10 4.55
C LEU A 11 -7.58 -11.63 3.77
N THR A 12 -7.31 -10.32 3.71
CA THR A 12 -6.10 -9.74 3.08
C THR A 12 -4.80 -10.17 3.73
N LEU A 13 -4.84 -10.67 4.98
CA LEU A 13 -3.67 -11.13 5.71
C LEU A 13 -3.14 -12.53 5.28
N LYS A 14 -3.74 -13.23 4.31
CA LYS A 14 -3.48 -14.68 4.14
C LYS A 14 -3.24 -15.26 2.74
N SER A 15 -3.01 -14.51 1.65
CA SER A 15 -2.72 -15.20 0.38
C SER A 15 -1.84 -14.45 -0.62
N SER A 16 -0.75 -15.12 -1.03
CA SER A 16 0.22 -14.69 -2.05
C SER A 16 0.02 -15.46 -3.37
N LYS A 17 -1.23 -15.70 -3.79
CA LYS A 17 -1.54 -16.24 -5.13
C LYS A 17 -2.82 -15.62 -5.68
N SER A 18 -2.75 -15.19 -6.94
CA SER A 18 -3.80 -14.63 -7.79
C SER A 18 -5.23 -14.91 -7.31
N LEU A 19 -5.81 -13.95 -6.60
CA LEU A 19 -7.05 -14.14 -5.87
C LEU A 19 -8.24 -13.66 -6.71
N VAL A 20 -9.05 -14.59 -7.22
CA VAL A 20 -10.45 -14.30 -7.56
C VAL A 20 -11.29 -14.97 -6.49
N CYS A 21 -11.79 -14.18 -5.54
CA CYS A 21 -12.64 -14.70 -4.48
C CYS A 21 -14.09 -14.31 -4.73
N VAL A 22 -14.97 -15.30 -4.80
CA VAL A 22 -16.42 -15.10 -4.87
C VAL A 22 -16.95 -15.19 -3.44
N PHE A 23 -17.50 -14.10 -2.93
CA PHE A 23 -18.16 -14.12 -1.63
C PHE A 23 -19.66 -14.19 -1.83
N VAL A 24 -20.28 -15.25 -1.31
CA VAL A 24 -21.73 -15.38 -1.26
C VAL A 24 -22.18 -14.96 0.14
N SER A 25 -23.02 -13.93 0.24
CA SER A 25 -23.72 -13.60 1.47
C SER A 25 -25.06 -14.31 1.48
N VAL A 26 -25.18 -15.33 2.32
CA VAL A 26 -26.47 -15.95 2.63
C VAL A 26 -27.13 -15.10 3.73
N CYS A 27 -27.83 -14.04 3.35
CA CYS A 27 -28.71 -13.30 4.27
C CYS A 27 -30.16 -13.55 3.90
N GLY A 28 -30.92 -14.18 4.81
CA GLY A 28 -32.34 -14.45 4.67
C GLY A 28 -33.21 -13.25 5.08
N SER A 29 -33.23 -12.20 4.26
CA SER A 29 -34.19 -11.10 4.43
C SER A 29 -34.52 -10.44 3.08
N ASP A 30 -35.81 -10.34 2.76
CA ASP A 30 -36.35 -9.55 1.64
C ASP A 30 -36.12 -8.05 1.85
N PRO A 31 -35.86 -7.24 0.80
CA PRO A 31 -35.86 -7.51 -0.65
C PRO A 31 -34.53 -8.12 -1.15
N PRO A 32 -34.42 -8.59 -2.42
CA PRO A 32 -33.23 -9.28 -2.93
C PRO A 32 -32.01 -8.36 -2.99
N SER A 33 -31.25 -8.32 -1.91
CA SER A 33 -29.87 -7.82 -1.94
C SER A 33 -29.00 -8.77 -2.76
N PRO A 34 -28.01 -8.29 -3.52
CA PRO A 34 -27.11 -9.16 -4.26
C PRO A 34 -26.50 -10.21 -3.32
N GLN A 35 -26.85 -11.48 -3.56
CA GLN A 35 -26.44 -12.63 -2.75
C GLN A 35 -24.95 -12.96 -2.93
N ALA A 36 -24.28 -12.38 -3.92
CA ALA A 36 -22.86 -12.60 -4.18
C ALA A 36 -22.15 -11.32 -4.60
N GLY A 37 -20.86 -11.24 -4.27
CA GLY A 37 -19.93 -10.21 -4.71
C GLY A 37 -18.59 -10.80 -5.12
N LEU A 38 -17.82 -10.03 -5.88
CA LEU A 38 -16.50 -10.43 -6.36
C LEU A 38 -15.40 -9.61 -5.70
N LEU A 39 -14.34 -10.32 -5.33
CA LEU A 39 -13.04 -9.75 -5.02
C LEU A 39 -12.07 -10.13 -6.12
N LEU A 40 -11.55 -9.11 -6.79
CA LEU A 40 -10.65 -9.29 -7.93
C LEU A 40 -9.27 -8.75 -7.57
N ASP A 41 -8.30 -9.64 -7.47
CA ASP A 41 -6.89 -9.25 -7.57
C ASP A 41 -6.65 -8.53 -8.91
N VAL A 42 -5.72 -7.58 -8.93
CA VAL A 42 -5.43 -6.76 -10.13
C VAL A 42 -4.23 -7.32 -10.87
N ASP A 43 -3.09 -7.45 -10.20
CA ASP A 43 -1.81 -7.73 -10.83
C ASP A 43 -1.68 -9.22 -11.13
N GLY A 44 -1.44 -9.57 -12.39
CA GLY A 44 -1.43 -10.95 -12.88
C GLY A 44 -2.82 -11.55 -13.15
N VAL A 45 -3.91 -10.93 -12.68
CA VAL A 45 -5.31 -11.39 -12.89
C VAL A 45 -6.06 -10.52 -13.88
N LEU A 46 -6.07 -9.20 -13.69
CA LEU A 46 -6.72 -8.24 -14.58
C LEU A 46 -5.72 -7.56 -15.51
N VAL A 47 -4.57 -7.21 -14.96
CA VAL A 47 -3.52 -6.41 -15.60
C VAL A 47 -2.19 -7.14 -15.51
N ARG A 48 -1.36 -7.05 -16.54
CA ARG A 48 0.03 -7.45 -16.53
C ARG A 48 0.86 -6.34 -17.15
N GLY A 49 1.77 -5.76 -16.38
CA GLY A 49 2.66 -4.73 -16.89
C GLY A 49 1.92 -3.53 -17.51
N GLY A 50 0.98 -2.96 -16.75
CA GLY A 50 0.14 -1.85 -17.21
C GLY A 50 -0.91 -2.18 -18.27
N SER A 51 -0.86 -3.36 -18.90
CA SER A 51 -1.79 -3.78 -19.96
C SER A 51 -2.86 -4.72 -19.42
N VAL A 52 -4.12 -4.49 -19.77
CA VAL A 52 -5.22 -5.39 -19.39
C VAL A 52 -5.09 -6.73 -20.13
N LEU A 53 -5.31 -7.83 -19.41
CA LEU A 53 -5.40 -9.14 -20.02
C LEU A 53 -6.66 -9.22 -20.89
N PRO A 54 -6.59 -9.69 -22.16
CA PRO A 54 -7.76 -9.74 -23.04
C PRO A 54 -8.94 -10.53 -22.46
N ALA A 55 -8.65 -11.60 -21.71
CA ALA A 55 -9.66 -12.40 -21.01
C ALA A 55 -10.34 -11.62 -19.87
N ALA A 56 -9.57 -10.86 -19.09
CA ALA A 56 -10.07 -10.03 -18.01
C ALA A 56 -11.02 -8.94 -18.52
N ARG A 57 -10.64 -8.24 -19.60
CA ARG A 57 -11.53 -7.27 -20.26
C ARG A 57 -12.86 -7.92 -20.64
N ARG A 58 -12.84 -9.06 -21.33
CA ARG A 58 -14.07 -9.76 -21.72
C ARG A 58 -14.92 -10.19 -20.53
N ALA A 59 -14.29 -10.63 -19.44
CA ALA A 59 -14.99 -11.02 -18.22
C ALA A 59 -15.68 -9.80 -17.56
N VAL A 60 -14.97 -8.69 -17.39
CA VAL A 60 -15.53 -7.45 -16.81
C VAL A 60 -16.69 -6.91 -17.63
N LEU A 61 -16.61 -6.97 -18.97
CA LEU A 61 -17.70 -6.54 -19.84
C LEU A 61 -18.99 -7.35 -19.67
N LYS A 62 -18.92 -8.59 -19.16
CA LYS A 62 -20.10 -9.40 -18.81
C LYS A 62 -20.68 -9.06 -17.43
N LEU A 63 -19.93 -8.33 -16.61
CA LEU A 63 -20.29 -7.97 -15.24
C LEU A 63 -20.83 -6.54 -15.12
N VAL A 64 -20.97 -5.82 -16.23
CA VAL A 64 -21.43 -4.42 -16.27
C VAL A 64 -22.70 -4.23 -17.11
N ASP A 65 -23.52 -3.26 -16.73
CA ASP A 65 -24.70 -2.82 -17.49
C ASP A 65 -24.33 -1.98 -18.73
N ARG A 66 -25.34 -1.54 -19.50
CA ARG A 66 -25.14 -0.66 -20.67
C ARG A 66 -24.46 0.67 -20.35
N LYS A 67 -24.52 1.13 -19.09
CA LYS A 67 -23.88 2.35 -18.59
C LYS A 67 -22.48 2.06 -18.00
N ARG A 68 -21.96 0.84 -18.17
CA ARG A 68 -20.64 0.39 -17.64
C ARG A 68 -20.57 0.30 -16.13
N ARG A 69 -21.71 0.18 -15.43
CA ARG A 69 -21.77 0.00 -13.97
C ARG A 69 -21.89 -1.47 -13.63
N PHE A 70 -21.19 -1.93 -12.60
CA PHE A 70 -21.23 -3.34 -12.19
C PHE A 70 -22.64 -3.76 -11.75
N VAL A 71 -23.10 -4.93 -12.23
CA VAL A 71 -24.43 -5.49 -11.90
C VAL A 71 -24.43 -6.28 -10.59
N LEU A 72 -23.26 -6.47 -9.99
CA LEU A 72 -23.05 -7.07 -8.68
C LEU A 72 -21.96 -6.28 -7.93
N PRO A 73 -21.86 -6.39 -6.60
CA PRO A 73 -20.77 -5.79 -5.85
C PRO A 73 -19.41 -6.35 -6.30
N VAL A 74 -18.50 -5.46 -6.69
CA VAL A 74 -17.12 -5.81 -7.05
C VAL A 74 -16.17 -4.93 -6.27
N VAL A 75 -15.16 -5.55 -5.67
CA VAL A 75 -14.02 -4.88 -5.04
C VAL A 75 -12.73 -5.36 -5.72
N PHE A 76 -11.87 -4.43 -6.05
CA PHE A 76 -10.54 -4.64 -6.60
C PHE A 76 -9.54 -4.57 -5.45
N VAL A 77 -8.69 -5.59 -5.34
CA VAL A 77 -7.65 -5.67 -4.31
C VAL A 77 -6.30 -5.77 -5.01
N THR A 78 -5.32 -5.00 -4.56
CA THR A 78 -3.97 -5.04 -5.11
C THR A 78 -2.98 -4.64 -4.04
N ASN A 79 -1.78 -5.24 -4.10
CA ASN A 79 -0.68 -4.87 -3.23
C ASN A 79 0.05 -3.58 -3.68
N ALA A 80 -0.44 -2.92 -4.74
CA ALA A 80 0.07 -1.62 -5.16
C ALA A 80 -0.01 -0.59 -4.03
N GLY A 81 1.13 0.01 -3.69
CA GLY A 81 1.26 1.00 -2.62
C GLY A 81 1.72 2.39 -3.08
N SER A 82 1.97 2.58 -4.38
CA SER A 82 2.68 3.76 -4.91
C SER A 82 1.79 4.85 -5.52
N CYS A 83 0.47 4.73 -5.44
CA CYS A 83 -0.45 5.74 -5.95
C CYS A 83 -1.67 5.90 -5.02
N GLN A 84 -2.38 7.01 -5.15
CA GLN A 84 -3.64 7.22 -4.44
C GLN A 84 -4.76 6.33 -4.97
N ARG A 85 -5.72 6.03 -4.08
CA ARG A 85 -6.86 5.13 -4.34
C ARG A 85 -7.73 5.59 -5.51
N ASP A 86 -7.99 6.89 -5.60
CA ASP A 86 -8.72 7.55 -6.69
C ASP A 86 -8.00 7.39 -8.03
N ARG A 87 -6.69 7.60 -8.06
CA ARG A 87 -5.87 7.42 -9.26
C ARG A 87 -5.87 5.96 -9.72
N LYS A 88 -5.81 4.99 -8.79
CA LYS A 88 -5.93 3.57 -9.15
C LYS A 88 -7.33 3.24 -9.68
N ALA A 89 -8.39 3.76 -9.07
CA ALA A 89 -9.76 3.56 -9.53
C ALA A 89 -9.98 4.12 -10.94
N GLN A 90 -9.45 5.32 -11.23
CA GLN A 90 -9.47 5.89 -12.58
C GLN A 90 -8.70 5.02 -13.57
N GLN A 91 -7.47 4.61 -13.21
CA GLN A 91 -6.65 3.71 -14.05
C GLN A 91 -7.41 2.41 -14.39
N LEU A 92 -8.03 1.77 -13.39
CA LEU A 92 -8.82 0.56 -13.59
C LEU A 92 -10.05 0.82 -14.46
N SER A 93 -10.70 1.97 -14.29
CA SER A 93 -11.86 2.34 -15.11
C SER A 93 -11.49 2.43 -16.60
N ASP A 94 -10.38 3.09 -16.90
CA ASP A 94 -9.86 3.25 -18.25
C ASP A 94 -9.44 1.91 -18.85
N LEU A 95 -8.65 1.13 -18.10
CA LEU A 95 -8.14 -0.16 -18.54
C LEU A 95 -9.27 -1.18 -18.78
N LEU A 96 -10.29 -1.23 -17.92
CA LEU A 96 -11.37 -2.22 -17.98
C LEU A 96 -12.56 -1.78 -18.83
N HIS A 97 -12.67 -0.49 -19.16
CA HIS A 97 -13.87 0.13 -19.74
C HIS A 97 -15.12 -0.11 -18.88
N ALA A 98 -14.96 0.10 -17.57
CA ALA A 98 -15.99 -0.04 -16.54
C ALA A 98 -15.92 1.15 -15.57
N GLN A 99 -17.00 1.52 -14.89
CA GLN A 99 -16.95 2.55 -13.84
C GLN A 99 -16.47 1.93 -12.54
N VAL A 100 -15.26 2.26 -12.11
CA VAL A 100 -14.68 1.84 -10.83
C VAL A 100 -14.61 3.04 -9.90
N SER A 101 -15.38 2.99 -8.80
CA SER A 101 -15.30 4.00 -7.74
C SER A 101 -14.05 3.79 -6.86
N PRO A 102 -13.46 4.84 -6.27
CA PRO A 102 -12.41 4.69 -5.25
C PRO A 102 -12.81 3.74 -4.11
N ASP A 103 -14.08 3.73 -3.70
CA ASP A 103 -14.59 2.83 -2.65
C ASP A 103 -14.57 1.34 -3.05
N GLN A 104 -14.37 1.03 -4.33
CA GLN A 104 -14.21 -0.33 -4.81
C GLN A 104 -12.75 -0.77 -4.83
N VAL A 105 -11.79 0.07 -4.43
CA VAL A 105 -10.36 -0.23 -4.52
C VAL A 105 -9.74 -0.36 -3.14
N VAL A 106 -9.12 -1.51 -2.88
CA VAL A 106 -8.29 -1.80 -1.71
C VAL A 106 -6.85 -1.92 -2.16
N LEU A 107 -6.04 -0.94 -1.78
CA LEU A 107 -4.58 -0.91 -1.93
C LEU A 107 -3.91 -1.53 -0.71
N SER A 108 -2.65 -1.95 -0.82
CA SER A 108 -1.86 -2.55 0.27
C SER A 108 -1.90 -1.75 1.57
N TYR A 109 -1.85 -0.43 1.48
CA TYR A 109 -1.85 0.47 2.63
C TYR A 109 -3.24 0.80 3.19
N SER A 110 -4.33 0.37 2.56
CA SER A 110 -5.69 0.74 2.97
C SER A 110 -6.01 0.41 4.44
N PRO A 111 -5.54 -0.72 5.02
CA PRO A 111 -5.78 -1.01 6.44
C PRO A 111 -5.23 0.04 7.41
N LEU A 112 -4.18 0.79 7.02
CA LEU A 112 -3.58 1.83 7.86
C LEU A 112 -4.56 2.97 8.19
N GLN A 113 -5.61 3.17 7.38
CA GLN A 113 -6.66 4.15 7.63
C GLN A 113 -7.37 3.93 8.99
N ASN A 114 -7.42 2.67 9.45
CA ASN A 114 -8.05 2.27 10.71
C ASN A 114 -7.06 2.20 11.89
N MET A 115 -5.76 2.36 11.65
CA MET A 115 -4.71 2.23 12.67
C MET A 115 -4.48 3.54 13.46
N LYS A 116 -5.55 4.04 14.09
CA LYS A 116 -5.57 5.35 14.76
C LYS A 116 -4.49 5.55 15.82
N SER A 117 -4.05 4.47 16.47
CA SER A 117 -2.95 4.51 17.46
C SER A 117 -1.59 4.93 16.90
N PHE A 118 -1.43 5.03 15.58
CA PHE A 118 -0.21 5.48 14.91
C PHE A 118 -0.34 6.86 14.26
N HIS A 119 -1.55 7.42 14.16
CA HIS A 119 -1.82 8.63 13.36
C HIS A 119 -1.13 9.88 13.92
N ASP A 120 -1.00 9.96 15.24
CA ASP A 120 -0.31 11.08 15.89
C ASP A 120 1.19 10.85 16.08
N LYS A 121 1.71 9.65 15.78
CA LYS A 121 3.13 9.32 15.91
C LYS A 121 3.95 9.96 14.80
N CYS A 122 5.20 10.30 15.09
CA CYS A 122 6.16 10.65 14.04
C CYS A 122 6.55 9.38 13.28
N VAL A 123 6.10 9.24 12.03
CA VAL A 123 6.35 8.05 11.22
C VAL A 123 7.37 8.33 10.12
N LEU A 124 8.33 7.43 9.97
CA LEU A 124 9.21 7.38 8.79
C LEU A 124 8.54 6.54 7.70
N VAL A 125 8.34 7.11 6.52
CA VAL A 125 7.71 6.45 5.38
C VAL A 125 8.73 6.10 4.31
N CYS A 126 8.63 4.89 3.77
CA CYS A 126 9.50 4.37 2.72
C CYS A 126 8.67 3.70 1.61
N GLY A 127 9.04 3.95 0.35
CA GLY A 127 8.35 3.43 -0.82
C GLY A 127 8.50 4.35 -2.03
N GLN A 128 7.63 4.19 -3.01
CA GLN A 128 7.61 4.99 -4.25
C GLN A 128 6.32 5.78 -4.40
N GLY A 129 6.39 6.89 -5.15
CA GLY A 129 5.25 7.76 -5.43
C GLY A 129 5.02 8.81 -4.33
N PRO A 130 3.83 9.42 -4.27
CA PRO A 130 3.52 10.49 -3.31
C PRO A 130 3.22 9.91 -1.91
N ILE A 131 4.16 9.15 -1.34
CA ILE A 131 3.96 8.39 -0.10
C ILE A 131 3.67 9.26 1.12
N THR A 132 4.17 10.50 1.14
CA THR A 132 3.84 11.49 2.18
C THR A 132 2.37 11.90 2.09
N ASP A 133 1.88 12.20 0.88
CA ASP A 133 0.49 12.59 0.66
C ASP A 133 -0.47 11.44 0.93
N ILE A 134 -0.05 10.21 0.56
CA ILE A 134 -0.78 8.98 0.89
C ILE A 134 -0.89 8.84 2.42
N ALA A 135 0.21 8.99 3.16
CA ALA A 135 0.21 8.91 4.62
C ALA A 135 -0.73 9.97 5.24
N HIS A 136 -0.68 11.21 4.77
CA HIS A 136 -1.59 12.27 5.24
C HIS A 136 -3.06 11.93 4.96
N THR A 137 -3.38 11.40 3.78
CA THR A 137 -4.74 10.96 3.41
C THR A 137 -5.24 9.84 4.31
N LEU A 138 -4.35 8.98 4.82
CA LEU A 138 -4.68 7.90 5.75
C LEU A 138 -4.88 8.38 7.19
N GLY A 139 -4.48 9.60 7.51
CA GLY A 139 -4.61 10.23 8.83
C GLY A 139 -3.30 10.38 9.60
N PHE A 140 -2.13 10.10 9.01
CA PHE A 140 -0.86 10.38 9.68
C PHE A 140 -0.55 11.89 9.66
N HIS A 141 -0.33 12.47 10.83
CA HIS A 141 -0.10 13.91 10.96
C HIS A 141 1.38 14.29 10.86
N ARG A 142 2.27 13.45 11.40
CA ARG A 142 3.73 13.71 11.45
C ARG A 142 4.46 12.68 10.60
N VAL A 143 4.78 13.06 9.37
CA VAL A 143 5.36 12.16 8.36
C VAL A 143 6.73 12.66 7.96
N LEU A 144 7.71 11.76 7.95
CA LEU A 144 9.05 11.99 7.45
C LEU A 144 9.34 10.98 6.32
N SER A 145 9.84 11.41 5.17
CA SER A 145 10.30 10.50 4.12
C SER A 145 11.78 10.13 4.28
N ILE A 146 12.23 9.09 3.59
CA ILE A 146 13.66 8.74 3.49
C ILE A 146 14.47 9.93 2.94
N ASP A 147 13.97 10.61 1.91
CA ASP A 147 14.66 11.75 1.31
C ASP A 147 14.80 12.92 2.30
N GLN A 148 13.75 13.21 3.08
CA GLN A 148 13.83 14.24 4.13
C GLN A 148 14.79 13.84 5.26
N LEU A 149 14.83 12.56 5.63
CA LEU A 149 15.79 12.06 6.61
C LEU A 149 17.23 12.21 6.13
N VAL A 150 17.48 11.94 4.84
CA VAL A 150 18.76 12.14 4.16
C VAL A 150 19.19 13.61 4.17
N GLU A 151 18.29 14.52 3.78
CA GLU A 151 18.55 15.97 3.76
C GLU A 151 18.95 16.49 5.15
N GLN A 152 18.38 15.90 6.20
CA GLN A 152 18.56 16.31 7.59
C GLN A 152 19.70 15.59 8.31
N HIS A 153 20.17 14.46 7.77
CA HIS A 153 21.32 13.72 8.28
C HIS A 153 22.21 13.23 7.15
N PRO A 154 22.90 14.14 6.44
CA PRO A 154 23.70 13.80 5.27
C PRO A 154 24.84 12.80 5.58
N LEU A 155 25.33 12.78 6.82
CA LEU A 155 26.34 11.82 7.28
C LEU A 155 25.83 10.38 7.38
N LEU A 156 24.51 10.15 7.36
CA LEU A 156 23.92 8.81 7.38
C LEU A 156 23.76 8.21 5.98
N ASP A 157 23.85 9.03 4.93
CA ASP A 157 23.88 8.58 3.53
C ASP A 157 25.13 9.12 2.82
N MET A 158 26.28 8.58 3.24
CA MET A 158 27.60 8.86 2.66
C MET A 158 27.86 8.14 1.33
N VAL A 159 26.87 7.42 0.79
CA VAL A 159 26.93 6.87 -0.58
C VAL A 159 26.99 8.04 -1.59
N ASP A 160 26.39 9.19 -1.25
CA ASP A 160 26.55 10.44 -1.99
C ASP A 160 27.65 11.31 -1.35
N HIS A 161 28.85 11.27 -1.93
CA HIS A 161 30.03 11.97 -1.43
C HIS A 161 29.99 13.51 -1.59
N ASN A 162 28.99 14.08 -2.27
CA ASN A 162 28.91 15.52 -2.52
C ASN A 162 28.18 16.32 -1.44
N ARG A 163 27.60 15.65 -0.43
CA ARG A 163 26.73 16.30 0.55
C ARG A 163 27.50 17.00 1.66
N ARG A 164 27.02 18.18 2.05
CA ARG A 164 27.60 19.02 3.11
C ARG A 164 26.78 18.92 4.39
N PRO A 165 27.38 18.97 5.59
CA PRO A 165 26.65 18.78 6.83
C PRO A 165 25.93 20.04 7.28
N GLU A 166 24.62 19.93 7.51
CA GLU A 166 23.88 20.75 8.48
C GLU A 166 23.22 19.79 9.48
N THR A 167 23.10 20.18 10.75
CA THR A 167 22.51 19.34 11.82
C THR A 167 21.19 19.93 12.31
N PRO A 168 20.08 19.68 11.60
CA PRO A 168 18.74 19.90 12.14
C PRO A 168 18.40 18.86 13.23
N GLN A 169 17.62 19.28 14.22
CA GLN A 169 17.06 18.39 15.24
C GLN A 169 15.74 17.79 14.73
N LEU A 170 15.75 16.51 14.39
CA LEU A 170 14.54 15.76 14.04
C LEU A 170 13.75 15.35 15.29
N PRO A 171 12.40 15.35 15.26
CA PRO A 171 11.61 14.61 16.22
C PRO A 171 12.01 13.13 16.22
N ALA A 172 11.92 12.48 17.38
CA ALA A 172 12.15 11.05 17.48
C ALA A 172 11.10 10.30 16.63
N ILE A 173 11.57 9.41 15.77
CA ILE A 173 10.72 8.54 14.95
C ILE A 173 10.13 7.46 15.85
N GLU A 174 8.82 7.23 15.76
CA GLU A 174 8.07 6.35 16.66
C GLU A 174 7.48 5.12 15.95
N ALA A 175 7.52 5.10 14.61
CA ALA A 175 7.12 3.99 13.76
C ALA A 175 7.76 4.13 12.36
N ILE A 176 7.93 3.00 11.68
CA ILE A 176 8.28 2.95 10.26
C ILE A 176 7.07 2.42 9.49
N VAL A 177 6.76 3.01 8.34
CA VAL A 177 5.74 2.53 7.40
C VAL A 177 6.41 2.24 6.05
N LEU A 178 6.35 0.99 5.62
CA LEU A 178 6.84 0.55 4.31
C LEU A 178 5.64 0.42 3.38
N PHE A 179 5.41 1.43 2.54
CA PHE A 179 4.33 1.44 1.55
C PHE A 179 4.62 0.52 0.37
N GLY A 180 5.89 0.28 0.05
CA GLY A 180 6.35 -0.55 -1.04
C GLY A 180 7.88 -0.46 -1.18
N GLU A 181 8.39 -0.87 -2.33
CA GLU A 181 9.82 -0.98 -2.60
C GLU A 181 10.42 0.39 -2.97
N PRO A 182 11.44 0.91 -2.26
CA PRO A 182 12.16 2.11 -2.70
C PRO A 182 13.02 1.83 -3.94
N ILE A 183 13.42 2.90 -4.66
CA ILE A 183 14.34 2.77 -5.80
C ILE A 183 15.78 2.51 -5.33
N ARG A 184 16.21 3.23 -4.28
CA ARG A 184 17.56 3.18 -3.68
C ARG A 184 17.56 2.32 -2.42
N TRP A 185 17.55 1.00 -2.61
CA TRP A 185 17.51 0.04 -1.50
C TRP A 185 18.71 0.17 -0.57
N GLU A 186 19.91 0.40 -1.09
CA GLU A 186 21.13 0.54 -0.28
C GLU A 186 21.00 1.64 0.77
N THR A 187 20.52 2.81 0.31
CA THR A 187 20.31 3.99 1.16
C THR A 187 19.16 3.78 2.13
N SER A 188 18.04 3.27 1.61
CA SER A 188 16.84 3.05 2.42
C SER A 188 17.10 2.00 3.51
N LEU A 189 17.77 0.90 3.19
CA LEU A 189 18.11 -0.15 4.15
C LEU A 189 19.05 0.33 5.24
N GLN A 190 20.09 1.11 4.89
CA GLN A 190 21.00 1.68 5.86
C GLN A 190 20.24 2.56 6.86
N LEU A 191 19.44 3.52 6.36
CA LEU A 191 18.71 4.45 7.21
C LEU A 191 17.61 3.77 8.04
N LEU A 192 16.88 2.81 7.46
CA LEU A 192 15.91 2.01 8.21
C LEU A 192 16.60 1.24 9.33
N THR A 193 17.78 0.68 9.07
CA THR A 193 18.60 -0.03 10.07
C THR A 193 19.07 0.93 11.16
N ASP A 194 19.60 2.10 10.81
CA ASP A 194 20.07 3.11 11.77
C ASP A 194 18.92 3.57 12.67
N VAL A 195 17.73 3.80 12.10
CA VAL A 195 16.52 4.16 12.85
C VAL A 195 16.10 3.04 13.81
N LEU A 196 16.19 1.78 13.40
CA LEU A 196 15.87 0.62 14.25
C LEU A 196 16.89 0.45 15.38
N LEU A 197 18.19 0.57 15.09
CA LEU A 197 19.28 0.39 16.06
C LEU A 197 19.45 1.59 17.02
N SER A 198 18.94 2.75 16.65
CA SER A 198 18.94 3.96 17.47
C SER A 198 17.61 4.24 18.18
N HIS A 199 16.62 3.34 18.05
CA HIS A 199 15.27 3.52 18.59
C HIS A 199 14.61 4.84 18.16
N GLY A 200 14.70 5.15 16.86
CA GLY A 200 14.06 6.33 16.28
C GLY A 200 14.90 7.59 16.29
N ARG A 201 16.20 7.51 16.62
CA ARG A 201 17.10 8.65 16.77
C ARG A 201 18.42 8.42 16.03
N PRO A 202 18.40 8.35 14.69
CA PRO A 202 19.54 7.84 13.92
C PRO A 202 20.81 8.72 13.98
N GLY A 203 20.73 9.93 14.55
CA GLY A 203 21.91 10.74 14.89
C GLY A 203 22.65 10.32 16.18
N LEU A 204 22.18 9.29 16.90
CA LEU A 204 22.81 8.77 18.11
C LEU A 204 23.54 7.45 17.85
N VAL A 205 24.54 7.16 18.68
CA VAL A 205 25.22 5.85 18.68
C VAL A 205 24.21 4.75 19.00
N HIS A 206 24.36 3.60 18.33
CA HIS A 206 23.48 2.44 18.51
C HIS A 206 23.37 2.04 19.98
N ALA A 207 22.15 1.78 20.43
CA ALA A 207 21.90 1.40 21.81
C ALA A 207 22.35 -0.05 22.04
N PRO A 208 23.14 -0.34 23.10
CA PRO A 208 23.66 -1.68 23.36
C PRO A 208 22.63 -2.68 23.95
N GLN A 209 21.42 -2.23 24.30
CA GLN A 209 20.37 -3.06 24.89
C GLN A 209 19.04 -2.80 24.18
N PRO A 210 18.39 -3.81 23.56
CA PRO A 210 17.13 -3.59 22.89
C PRO A 210 16.02 -3.42 23.94
N GLY A 211 15.52 -2.19 24.06
CA GLY A 211 14.21 -1.94 24.67
C GLY A 211 13.07 -2.50 23.81
N LYS A 212 11.86 -1.96 23.95
CA LYS A 212 10.77 -2.29 23.03
C LYS A 212 11.14 -1.86 21.60
N GLN A 213 11.12 -2.82 20.66
CA GLN A 213 11.45 -2.56 19.25
C GLN A 213 10.50 -1.51 18.65
N LEU A 214 11.06 -0.64 17.81
CA LEU A 214 10.26 0.31 17.01
C LEU A 214 9.33 -0.47 16.07
N PRO A 215 8.02 -0.18 16.05
CA PRO A 215 7.09 -0.88 15.18
C PRO A 215 7.36 -0.57 13.69
N VAL A 216 7.34 -1.61 12.87
CA VAL A 216 7.45 -1.53 11.40
C VAL A 216 6.13 -2.03 10.78
N LEU A 217 5.46 -1.16 10.04
CA LEU A 217 4.21 -1.44 9.34
C LEU A 217 4.52 -1.70 7.87
N ALA A 218 4.65 -2.96 7.48
CA ALA A 218 4.85 -3.35 6.08
C ALA A 218 3.50 -3.55 5.38
N CYS A 219 3.25 -2.78 4.32
CA CYS A 219 1.97 -2.81 3.59
C CYS A 219 1.96 -3.94 2.54
N ASN A 220 3.12 -4.26 1.97
CA ASN A 220 3.30 -5.36 1.02
C ASN A 220 4.35 -6.34 1.56
N THR A 221 4.07 -7.64 1.47
CA THR A 221 4.98 -8.71 1.88
C THR A 221 5.27 -9.70 0.74
N ASP A 222 4.78 -9.42 -0.47
CA ASP A 222 5.07 -10.28 -1.62
C ASP A 222 6.55 -10.23 -1.96
N LEU A 223 7.17 -11.41 -1.94
CA LEU A 223 8.54 -11.59 -2.42
C LEU A 223 8.59 -11.57 -3.94
N LEU A 224 7.53 -12.05 -4.60
CA LEU A 224 7.45 -12.18 -6.05
C LEU A 224 6.19 -11.54 -6.60
N TRP A 225 6.31 -10.83 -7.72
CA TRP A 225 5.16 -10.20 -8.39
C TRP A 225 5.24 -10.28 -9.92
N MET A 226 4.09 -10.09 -10.57
CA MET A 226 3.95 -10.20 -12.02
C MET A 226 4.00 -8.83 -12.70
N ALA A 227 5.08 -8.58 -13.44
CA ALA A 227 5.27 -7.42 -14.29
C ALA A 227 5.20 -7.80 -15.79
N GLU A 228 5.73 -6.94 -16.67
CA GLU A 228 5.95 -7.19 -18.10
C GLU A 228 6.98 -8.31 -18.36
N ALA A 229 7.90 -8.54 -17.41
CA ALA A 229 8.97 -9.52 -17.56
C ALA A 229 8.43 -10.96 -17.66
N PRO A 230 9.08 -11.87 -18.42
CA PRO A 230 8.62 -13.24 -18.57
C PRO A 230 8.56 -14.05 -17.27
N SER A 231 9.52 -13.83 -16.36
CA SER A 231 9.56 -14.46 -15.05
C SER A 231 9.12 -13.47 -13.96
N PRO A 232 8.46 -13.93 -12.87
CA PRO A 232 8.16 -13.11 -11.71
C PRO A 232 9.38 -12.32 -11.25
N ARG A 233 9.15 -11.08 -10.82
CA ARG A 233 10.16 -10.20 -10.24
C ARG A 233 10.21 -10.39 -8.75
#